data_AF-J4KS61-F1
#
_entry.id   AF-J4KS61-F1
#
_cell.length_a   1.000
_cell.length_b   1.000
_cell.length_c   1.000
_cell.angle_alpha   90.00
_cell.angle_beta   90.00
_cell.angle_gamma   90.00
#
_symmetry.space_group_name_H-M   'P 1'
#
loop_
_entity.id
_entity.type
_entity.pdbx_description
1 polymer ?
#
loop_
_entity_poly.entity_id
_entity_poly.type
_entity_poly.pdbx_seq_one_letter_code
_entity_poly.pdbx_strand_id
1 'polypeptide(L)'
;MILTLLILCYSLVLGIIFAQVLLTAPVVFKVLDSQNASKFLRKVFPRYYLLLFLITLVALLISFLFFKKLDVYMASVAAVFAILGYLIIPITNSARDRGWDKLFKWLHNFSVFNTLVIMIIAIIQIFRVTTL
;
A
#
# COMPACT_ATOMS: atom_id res chain seq x y z
N MET A 1 10.67 19.97 -12.38
CA MET A 1 11.45 18.90 -11.74
C MET A 1 10.79 18.36 -10.47
N ILE A 2 10.55 19.18 -9.44
CA ILE A 2 9.94 18.73 -8.17
C ILE A 2 8.52 18.19 -8.36
N LEU A 3 7.70 18.87 -9.17
CA LEU A 3 6.35 18.41 -9.53
C LEU A 3 6.36 17.00 -10.13
N THR A 4 7.23 16.78 -11.10
CA THR A 4 7.42 15.50 -11.78
C THR A 4 7.83 14.40 -10.80
N LEU A 5 8.69 14.72 -9.83
CA LEU A 5 9.11 13.78 -8.80
C LEU A 5 7.94 13.37 -7.90
N LEU A 6 7.08 14.31 -7.51
CA LEU A 6 5.88 14.01 -6.71
C LEU A 6 4.89 13.13 -7.49
N ILE A 7 4.64 13.44 -8.77
CA ILE A 7 3.80 12.64 -9.66
C ILE A 7 4.39 11.23 -9.82
N LEU A 8 5.72 11.11 -9.96
CA LEU A 8 6.41 9.83 -10.05
C LEU A 8 6.18 8.98 -8.78
N CYS A 9 6.27 9.58 -7.59
CA CYS A 9 6.00 8.86 -6.34
C CYS A 9 4.59 8.24 -6.33
N TYR A 10 3.56 9.03 -6.64
CA TYR A 10 2.18 8.53 -6.67
C TYR A 10 1.94 7.53 -7.81
N SER A 11 2.59 7.72 -8.96
CA SER A 11 2.51 6.78 -10.08
C SER A 11 3.15 5.44 -9.73
N LEU A 12 4.28 5.44 -9.02
CA LEU A 12 4.92 4.23 -8.52
C LEU A 12 4.04 3.50 -7.50
N VAL A 13 3.40 4.24 -6.58
CA VAL A 13 2.42 3.68 -5.64
C VAL A 13 1.30 2.96 -6.40
N LEU A 14 0.70 3.60 -7.41
CA LEU A 14 -0.33 2.96 -8.23
C LEU A 14 0.19 1.75 -8.99
N GLY A 15 1.36 1.87 -9.60
CA GLY A 15 2.00 0.77 -10.33
C GLY A 15 2.21 -0.46 -9.44
N ILE A 16 2.70 -0.27 -8.21
CA ILE A 16 2.89 -1.35 -7.23
C ILE A 16 1.56 -1.98 -6.84
N ILE A 17 0.52 -1.18 -6.57
CA ILE A 17 -0.81 -1.68 -6.21
C ILE A 17 -1.41 -2.49 -7.37
N PHE A 18 -1.40 -1.95 -8.58
CA PHE A 18 -1.94 -2.65 -9.75
C PHE A 18 -1.15 -3.90 -10.11
N ALA A 19 0.19 -3.85 -10.04
CA ALA A 19 1.00 -5.05 -10.25
C ALA A 19 0.63 -6.14 -9.25
N GLN A 20 0.44 -5.79 -7.97
CA GLN A 20 0.08 -6.76 -6.95
C GLN A 20 -1.33 -7.35 -7.16
N VAL A 21 -2.33 -6.50 -7.47
CA VAL A 21 -3.74 -6.90 -7.56
C VAL A 21 -4.08 -7.56 -8.89
N LEU A 22 -3.59 -7.03 -10.01
CA LEU A 22 -3.95 -7.49 -11.36
C LEU A 22 -3.04 -8.60 -11.87
N LEU A 23 -1.77 -8.63 -11.45
CA LEU A 23 -0.78 -9.56 -12.00
C LEU A 23 -0.37 -10.60 -10.95
N THR A 24 0.20 -10.16 -9.83
CA THR A 24 0.83 -11.07 -8.86
C THR A 24 -0.19 -11.98 -8.16
N ALA A 25 -1.23 -11.43 -7.54
CA ALA A 25 -2.17 -12.22 -6.75
C ALA A 25 -2.93 -13.27 -7.59
N PRO A 26 -3.51 -12.93 -8.76
CA PRO A 26 -4.21 -13.92 -9.59
C PRO A 26 -3.30 -15.04 -10.07
N VAL A 27 -2.08 -14.72 -10.50
CA VAL A 27 -1.12 -15.72 -10.98
C VAL A 27 -0.68 -16.64 -9.84
N VAL A 28 -0.39 -16.07 -8.66
CA VAL A 28 -0.01 -16.86 -7.47
C VAL A 28 -1.11 -17.85 -7.08
N PHE A 29 -2.36 -17.41 -7.01
CA PHE A 29 -3.48 -18.28 -6.66
C PHE A 29 -3.84 -19.28 -7.76
N LYS A 30 -3.48 -19.01 -9.02
CA LYS A 30 -3.69 -19.93 -10.15
C LYS A 30 -2.61 -21.02 -10.24
N VAL A 31 -1.35 -20.66 -9.97
CA VAL A 31 -0.19 -21.53 -10.23
C VAL A 31 0.21 -22.36 -8.99
N LEU A 32 0.06 -21.80 -7.78
CA LEU A 32 0.48 -22.46 -6.56
C LEU A 32 -0.70 -23.09 -5.82
N ASP A 33 -0.47 -24.22 -5.16
CA ASP A 33 -1.41 -24.72 -4.15
C ASP A 33 -1.56 -23.75 -2.98
N SER A 34 -2.60 -23.94 -2.17
CA SER A 34 -2.93 -23.04 -1.06
C SER A 34 -1.81 -22.89 -0.02
N GLN A 35 -1.03 -23.95 0.22
CA GLN A 35 0.06 -23.93 1.19
C GLN A 35 1.23 -23.09 0.68
N ASN A 36 1.62 -23.30 -0.58
CA ASN A 36 2.71 -22.59 -1.24
C ASN A 36 2.34 -21.14 -1.55
N ALA A 37 1.10 -20.86 -1.97
CA ALA A 37 0.58 -19.51 -2.13
C ALA A 37 0.63 -18.72 -0.79
N SER A 38 0.19 -19.35 0.32
CA SER A 38 0.27 -18.75 1.65
C SER A 38 1.72 -18.42 2.05
N LYS A 39 2.66 -19.37 1.87
CA LYS A 39 4.09 -19.14 2.16
C LYS A 39 4.68 -17.98 1.35
N PHE A 40 4.32 -17.88 0.07
CA PHE A 40 4.75 -16.79 -0.80
C PHE A 40 4.21 -15.44 -0.32
N LEU A 41 2.89 -15.34 -0.13
CA LEU A 41 2.21 -14.10 0.25
C LEU A 41 2.70 -13.56 1.60
N ARG A 42 2.98 -14.43 2.57
CA ARG A 42 3.56 -14.05 3.88
C ARG A 42 4.90 -13.33 3.77
N LYS A 43 5.71 -13.64 2.74
CA LYS A 43 6.99 -12.98 2.50
C LYS A 43 6.87 -11.72 1.64
N VAL A 44 5.91 -11.69 0.72
CA VAL A 44 5.72 -10.57 -0.20
C VAL A 44 4.99 -9.39 0.47
N PHE A 45 3.93 -9.64 1.23
CA PHE A 45 3.12 -8.56 1.81
C PHE A 45 3.88 -7.59 2.74
N PRO A 46 4.80 -8.04 3.63
CA PRO A 46 5.62 -7.11 4.41
C PRO A 46 6.46 -6.18 3.52
N ARG A 47 7.07 -6.73 2.46
CA ARG A 47 7.89 -5.96 1.51
C ARG A 47 7.03 -4.98 0.70
N TYR A 48 5.84 -5.42 0.31
CA TYR A 48 4.86 -4.60 -0.40
C TYR A 48 4.48 -3.36 0.42
N TYR A 49 4.05 -3.51 1.67
CA TYR A 49 3.68 -2.35 2.49
C TYR A 49 4.87 -1.50 2.90
N LEU A 50 6.04 -2.10 3.15
CA LEU A 50 7.25 -1.35 3.42
C LEU A 50 7.64 -0.47 2.23
N LEU A 51 7.58 -1.00 1.01
CA LEU A 51 7.88 -0.24 -0.20
C LEU A 51 6.88 0.91 -0.39
N LEU A 52 5.58 0.66 -0.21
CA LEU A 52 4.56 1.72 -0.25
C LEU A 52 4.83 2.79 0.81
N PHE A 53 5.20 2.40 2.02
CA PHE A 53 5.53 3.32 3.10
C PHE A 53 6.74 4.19 2.75
N LEU A 54 7.82 3.60 2.24
CA LEU A 54 9.02 4.36 1.86
C LEU A 54 8.72 5.38 0.74
N ILE A 55 7.96 4.98 -0.28
CA ILE A 55 7.61 5.89 -1.39
C ILE A 55 6.67 7.01 -0.91
N THR A 56 5.67 6.67 -0.09
CA THR A 56 4.75 7.67 0.47
C THR A 56 5.44 8.60 1.48
N LEU A 57 6.49 8.15 2.18
CA LEU A 57 7.32 8.98 3.02
C LEU A 57 8.15 9.98 2.21
N VAL A 58 8.68 9.57 1.05
CA VAL A 58 9.33 10.49 0.10
C VAL A 58 8.33 11.51 -0.44
N ALA A 59 7.12 11.07 -0.82
CA ALA A 59 6.04 11.97 -1.27
C ALA A 59 5.63 12.96 -0.17
N LEU A 60 5.62 12.53 1.09
CA LEU A 60 5.36 13.38 2.26
C LEU A 60 6.46 14.42 2.44
N LEU A 61 7.73 14.03 2.37
CA LEU A 61 8.85 14.96 2.47
C LEU A 61 8.81 16.02 1.37
N ILE A 62 8.57 15.61 0.12
CA ILE A 62 8.43 16.54 -1.01
C ILE A 62 7.24 17.49 -0.78
N SER A 63 6.09 16.94 -0.39
CA SER A 63 4.89 17.74 -0.11
C SER A 63 5.13 18.76 1.01
N PHE A 64 5.84 18.36 2.07
CA PHE A 64 6.15 19.22 3.22
C PHE A 64 7.07 20.39 2.84
N LEU A 65 8.06 20.15 1.98
CA LEU A 65 9.04 21.18 1.62
C LEU A 65 8.55 22.14 0.53
N PHE A 66 7.67 21.70 -0.37
CA PHE A 66 7.39 22.44 -1.62
C PHE A 66 5.90 22.68 -1.94
N PHE A 67 4.96 22.10 -1.19
CA PHE A 67 3.53 22.14 -1.52
C PHE A 67 2.65 22.64 -0.37
N LYS A 68 1.33 22.71 -0.60
CA LYS A 68 0.36 23.28 0.34
C LYS A 68 0.06 22.29 1.47
N LYS A 69 -0.48 22.79 2.59
CA LYS A 69 -0.86 21.97 3.76
C LYS A 69 -1.73 20.76 3.39
N LEU A 70 -2.64 20.91 2.43
CA LEU A 70 -3.49 19.81 1.96
C LEU A 70 -2.67 18.66 1.35
N ASP A 71 -1.59 18.96 0.62
CA ASP A 71 -0.69 17.95 0.05
C ASP A 71 0.02 17.15 1.13
N VAL A 72 0.50 17.86 2.16
CA VAL A 72 1.13 17.27 3.34
C VAL A 72 0.15 16.34 4.06
N TYR A 73 -1.09 16.77 4.28
CA TYR A 73 -2.10 15.95 4.94
C TYR A 73 -2.40 14.67 4.13
N MET A 74 -2.61 14.79 2.82
CA MET A 74 -2.87 13.63 1.95
C MET A 74 -1.70 12.64 1.95
N ALA A 75 -0.46 13.12 1.80
CA ALA A 75 0.72 12.27 1.85
C ALA A 75 0.92 11.63 3.24
N SER A 76 0.60 12.35 4.31
CA SER A 76 0.65 11.84 5.69
C SER A 76 -0.34 10.69 5.88
N VAL A 77 -1.58 10.85 5.42
CA VAL A 77 -2.60 9.80 5.49
C VAL A 77 -2.14 8.57 4.72
N ALA A 78 -1.63 8.72 3.49
CA ALA A 78 -1.12 7.58 2.71
C ALA A 78 0.03 6.85 3.44
N ALA A 79 0.99 7.59 4.02
CA ALA A 79 2.10 7.00 4.77
C ALA A 79 1.62 6.27 6.03
N VAL A 80 0.67 6.84 6.78
CA VAL A 80 0.06 6.21 7.97
C VAL A 80 -0.65 4.91 7.60
N PHE A 81 -1.45 4.91 6.54
CA PHE A 81 -2.12 3.69 6.08
C PHE A 81 -1.13 2.63 5.58
N ALA A 82 -0.03 3.03 4.95
CA ALA A 82 1.02 2.10 4.52
C ALA A 82 1.75 1.45 5.70
N ILE A 83 2.13 2.21 6.73
CA ILE A 83 2.77 1.65 7.93
C ILE A 83 1.80 0.80 8.76
N LEU A 84 0.53 1.20 8.88
CA LEU A 84 -0.49 0.37 9.52
C LEU A 84 -0.64 -0.96 8.78
N GLY A 85 -0.67 -0.93 7.45
CA GLY A 85 -0.68 -2.13 6.61
C GLY A 85 0.53 -3.03 6.84
N TYR A 86 1.72 -2.46 7.00
CA TYR A 86 2.93 -3.21 7.35
C TYR A 86 2.83 -3.89 8.72
N LEU A 87 2.41 -3.14 9.75
CA LEU A 87 2.37 -3.60 11.14
C LEU A 87 1.34 -4.71 11.38
N ILE A 88 0.23 -4.73 10.65
CA ILE A 88 -0.80 -5.76 10.83
C ILE A 88 -0.42 -7.11 10.20
N ILE A 89 0.48 -7.17 9.21
CA ILE A 89 0.85 -8.44 8.54
C ILE A 89 1.28 -9.55 9.51
N PRO A 90 2.23 -9.34 10.45
CA PRO A 90 2.62 -10.40 11.40
C PRO A 90 1.44 -10.87 12.27
N ILE A 91 0.52 -9.97 12.60
CA ILE A 91 -0.68 -10.27 13.39
C ILE A 91 -1.66 -11.09 12.54
N THR A 92 -1.88 -10.71 11.28
CA THR A 92 -2.74 -11.44 10.33
C THR A 92 -2.25 -12.86 10.12
N ASN A 93 -0.93 -13.04 9.95
CA ASN A 93 -0.32 -14.35 9.78
C ASN A 93 -0.47 -15.20 11.04
N SER A 94 -0.23 -14.61 12.22
CA SER A 94 -0.40 -15.29 13.51
C SER A 94 -1.86 -15.70 13.76
N ALA A 95 -2.82 -14.85 13.40
CA ALA A 95 -4.25 -15.15 13.51
C ALA A 95 -4.64 -16.33 12.61
N ARG A 96 -4.08 -16.40 11.39
CA ARG A 96 -4.29 -17.53 10.48
C ARG A 96 -3.71 -18.83 11.05
N ASP A 97 -2.50 -18.78 11.61
CA ASP A 97 -1.81 -19.95 12.15
C ASP A 97 -2.51 -20.54 13.39
N ARG A 98 -3.16 -19.69 14.18
CA ARG A 98 -3.90 -20.09 15.38
C ARG A 98 -5.37 -20.46 15.11
N GLY A 99 -5.82 -20.42 13.86
CA GLY A 99 -7.23 -20.68 13.52
C GLY A 99 -8.20 -19.59 14.00
N TRP A 100 -7.72 -18.37 14.26
CA TRP A 100 -8.55 -17.24 14.71
C TRP A 100 -9.25 -16.57 13.53
N ASP A 101 -10.18 -17.29 12.89
CA ASP A 101 -10.77 -16.90 11.60
C ASP A 101 -11.46 -15.52 11.61
N LYS A 102 -12.13 -15.15 12.70
CA LYS A 102 -12.78 -13.83 12.82
C LYS A 102 -11.76 -12.69 12.81
N LEU A 103 -10.67 -12.85 13.55
CA LEU A 103 -9.59 -11.86 13.62
C LEU A 103 -8.82 -11.82 12.29
N PHE A 104 -8.52 -12.97 11.70
CA PHE A 104 -7.88 -13.05 10.39
C PHE A 104 -8.68 -12.30 9.32
N LYS A 105 -10.00 -12.56 9.23
CA LYS A 105 -10.88 -11.87 8.27
C LYS A 105 -10.89 -10.36 8.50
N TRP A 106 -10.99 -9.91 9.75
CA TRP A 106 -10.98 -8.48 10.07
C TRP A 106 -9.66 -7.82 9.68
N LEU A 107 -8.52 -8.40 10.06
CA LEU A 107 -7.19 -7.87 9.73
C LEU A 107 -6.91 -7.89 8.22
N HIS A 108 -7.33 -8.96 7.52
CA HIS A 108 -7.22 -9.03 6.07
C HIS A 108 -8.01 -7.92 5.39
N ASN A 109 -9.28 -7.75 5.76
CA ASN A 109 -10.12 -6.68 5.22
C ASN A 109 -9.56 -5.28 5.53
N PHE A 110 -9.00 -5.10 6.73
CA PHE A 110 -8.33 -3.85 7.10
C PHE A 110 -7.10 -3.58 6.23
N SER A 111 -6.30 -4.61 5.90
CA SER A 111 -5.19 -4.46 4.95
C SER A 111 -5.67 -4.01 3.56
N VAL A 112 -6.73 -4.63 3.03
CA VAL A 112 -7.33 -4.24 1.74
C VAL A 112 -7.83 -2.80 1.79
N PHE A 113 -8.52 -2.42 2.87
CA PHE A 113 -8.95 -1.04 3.09
C PHE A 113 -7.78 -0.05 3.08
N ASN A 114 -6.67 -0.37 3.76
CA ASN A 114 -5.47 0.48 3.76
C ASN A 114 -4.95 0.69 2.33
N THR A 115 -4.88 -0.38 1.53
CA THR A 115 -4.46 -0.29 0.12
C THR A 115 -5.41 0.58 -0.71
N LEU A 116 -6.73 0.46 -0.50
CA LEU A 116 -7.71 1.29 -1.21
C LEU A 116 -7.56 2.78 -0.87
N VAL A 117 -7.37 3.12 0.41
CA VAL A 117 -7.14 4.52 0.83
C VAL A 117 -5.88 5.09 0.17
N ILE A 118 -4.77 4.34 0.20
CA ILE A 118 -3.51 4.75 -0.45
C ILE A 118 -3.71 4.97 -1.95
N MET A 119 -4.42 4.04 -2.61
CA MET A 119 -4.72 4.12 -4.04
C MET A 119 -5.55 5.37 -4.38
N ILE A 120 -6.64 5.63 -3.64
CA ILE A 120 -7.50 6.79 -3.86
C ILE A 120 -6.71 8.09 -3.69
N ILE A 121 -5.88 8.18 -2.65
CA ILE A 121 -5.03 9.36 -2.43
C ILE A 121 -4.06 9.55 -3.59
N ALA A 122 -3.40 8.48 -4.05
CA ALA A 122 -2.47 8.57 -5.17
C ALA A 122 -3.16 9.05 -6.46
N ILE A 123 -4.36 8.55 -6.76
CA ILE A 123 -5.16 9.01 -7.91
C ILE A 123 -5.50 10.50 -7.76
N ILE A 124 -6.10 10.90 -6.63
CA ILE A 124 -6.49 12.28 -6.37
C ILE A 124 -5.29 13.23 -6.48
N GLN A 125 -4.14 12.85 -5.93
CA GLN A 125 -2.96 13.70 -5.96
C GLN A 125 -2.35 13.81 -7.35
N ILE A 126 -2.33 12.76 -8.17
CA ILE A 126 -1.88 12.87 -9.56
C ILE A 126 -2.73 13.89 -10.32
N PHE A 127 -4.06 13.81 -10.21
CA PHE A 127 -4.96 14.77 -10.88
C PHE A 127 -4.78 16.18 -10.32
N ARG A 128 -4.81 16.34 -8.99
CA ARG A 128 -4.73 17.66 -8.37
C ARG A 128 -3.40 18.36 -8.66
N VAL A 129 -2.29 17.64 -8.56
CA VAL A 129 -0.93 18.17 -8.77
C VAL A 129 -0.68 18.53 -10.24
N THR A 130 -1.36 17.87 -11.19
CA THR A 130 -1.27 18.23 -12.63
C THR A 130 -2.16 19.42 -13.02
N THR A 131 -3.15 19.77 -12.19
CA THR A 131 -4.03 20.93 -12.39
C THR A 131 -3.62 22.19 -11.62
N LEU A 132 -2.51 22.12 -10.86
CA LEU A 132 -1.91 23.25 -10.15
C LEU A 132 -0.97 24.04 -11.08
#